data_AF-A0A177CPV1-F1
#
_entry.id   AF-A0A177CPV1-F1
#
_cell.length_a   1.000
_cell.length_b   1.000
_cell.length_c   1.000
_cell.angle_alpha   90.00
_cell.angle_beta   90.00
_cell.angle_gamma   90.00
#
_symmetry.space_group_name_H-M   'P 1'
#
loop_
_entity.id
_entity.type
_entity.pdbx_description
1 polymer ?
#
loop_
_entity_poly.entity_id
_entity_poly.type
_entity_poly.pdbx_seq_one_letter_code
_entity_poly.pdbx_strand_id
1 'polypeptide(L)'
;MFSEACLPSDAVIIELVEIFFNQIYFVLPCFHKDTLMDEIQSGHIQAHSPLLLYSMLSVAASHHSDPSIKARRTEWYDQAKFLYDITGRDPYPALRTLQAVVFLVYHAYSCGDFSACWLDIGKAWRQAAALGMNRMDSEHAVVMPVGLKDGIESERRGFYNRVEWEGRTAIEEEECRRVLWILFFMDKNQSWPTGWPGAIDERQFKVDIPVADSVFQAMSLETNLDSVVNVPFTRSVNSLLTTASQARTPLNMFHYLIIAYVLLGRTADLVHSIHDNPSSPEYAEQCEELDTHVLKLRLSMPRAASSVLEAAPEDRGQVVWLDATLNTILLLLHYRAVPSSNSQGIKELFSKTVMAAKTTSQTIKNASRTSIDLLLNVHIASSLYMACCVLIIHHRLEDDDSLKNDIDFLELVFERMNDVFSVIGLKFSIALKRDRERSQEELLSLRERGYRGLLADCSKWGFVKDEVAKLGMTMS
;
A
#
# COMPACT_ATOMS: atom_id res chain seq x y z
N MET A 1 -33.60 -3.71 -2.55
CA MET A 1 -33.41 -5.12 -2.94
C MET A 1 -32.21 -5.09 -3.88
N PHE A 2 -31.03 -5.47 -3.40
CA PHE A 2 -29.84 -5.56 -4.26
C PHE A 2 -30.08 -6.72 -5.24
N SER A 3 -30.05 -6.44 -6.54
CA SER A 3 -30.04 -7.50 -7.56
C SER A 3 -28.65 -8.10 -7.57
N GLU A 4 -28.53 -9.42 -7.50
CA GLU A 4 -27.24 -10.09 -7.60
C GLU A 4 -26.59 -9.76 -8.96
N ALA A 5 -25.34 -9.30 -8.91
CA ALA A 5 -24.58 -9.01 -10.12
C ALA A 5 -24.38 -10.28 -10.94
N CYS A 6 -24.61 -10.26 -12.25
CA CYS A 6 -24.42 -11.47 -13.05
C CYS A 6 -22.92 -11.71 -13.30
N LEU A 7 -22.42 -12.92 -13.08
CA LEU A 7 -21.07 -13.27 -13.55
C LEU A 7 -21.03 -13.23 -15.09
N PRO A 8 -19.92 -12.79 -15.70
CA PRO A 8 -19.74 -12.90 -17.14
C PRO A 8 -19.48 -14.38 -17.53
N SER A 9 -19.43 -14.68 -18.83
CA SER A 9 -19.08 -16.02 -19.30
C SER A 9 -17.69 -16.44 -18.84
N ASP A 10 -17.46 -17.75 -18.69
CA ASP A 10 -16.16 -18.31 -18.24
C ASP A 10 -14.97 -17.80 -19.07
N ALA A 11 -15.13 -17.62 -20.37
CA ALA A 11 -14.10 -17.05 -21.25
C ALA A 11 -13.65 -15.64 -20.81
N VAL A 12 -14.61 -14.79 -20.42
CA VAL A 12 -14.34 -13.43 -19.94
C VAL A 12 -13.76 -13.46 -18.53
N ILE A 13 -14.17 -14.42 -17.69
CA ILE A 13 -13.55 -14.62 -16.37
C ILE A 13 -12.07 -14.94 -16.54
N ILE A 14 -11.74 -15.91 -17.40
CA ILE A 14 -10.34 -16.30 -17.69
C ILE A 14 -9.54 -15.10 -18.21
N GLU A 15 -10.08 -14.36 -19.17
CA GLU A 15 -9.43 -13.15 -19.71
C GLU A 15 -9.15 -12.10 -18.61
N LEU A 16 -10.10 -11.86 -17.71
CA LEU A 16 -9.93 -10.92 -16.61
C LEU A 16 -8.90 -11.40 -15.57
N VAL A 17 -8.83 -12.71 -15.30
CA VAL A 17 -7.79 -13.27 -14.41
C VAL A 17 -6.41 -13.16 -15.06
N GLU A 18 -6.29 -13.37 -16.37
CA GLU A 18 -5.04 -13.13 -17.10
C GLU A 18 -4.64 -11.66 -17.09
N ILE A 19 -5.60 -10.74 -17.25
CA ILE A 19 -5.36 -9.29 -17.10
C ILE A 19 -4.83 -8.98 -15.70
N PHE A 20 -5.40 -9.56 -14.65
CA PHE A 20 -4.88 -9.40 -13.29
C PHE A 20 -3.40 -9.80 -13.19
N PHE A 21 -3.03 -10.99 -13.68
CA PHE A 21 -1.64 -11.44 -13.64
C PHE A 21 -0.69 -10.56 -14.45
N ASN A 22 -1.16 -10.02 -15.58
CA ASN A 22 -0.32 -9.23 -16.47
C ASN A 22 -0.18 -7.76 -16.07
N GLN A 23 -1.19 -7.17 -15.42
CA GLN A 23 -1.29 -5.72 -15.21
C GLN A 23 -1.32 -5.31 -13.74
N ILE A 24 -1.75 -6.18 -12.83
CA ILE A 24 -2.03 -5.81 -11.42
C ILE A 24 -1.20 -6.65 -10.44
N TYR A 25 -0.82 -7.87 -10.79
CA TYR A 25 -0.11 -8.78 -9.89
C TYR A 25 1.16 -8.18 -9.29
N PHE A 26 1.90 -7.34 -10.02
CA PHE A 26 3.12 -6.72 -9.49
C PHE A 26 2.89 -5.85 -8.25
N VAL A 27 1.68 -5.28 -8.07
CA VAL A 27 1.27 -4.54 -6.87
C VAL A 27 0.53 -5.42 -5.86
N LEU A 28 -0.18 -6.47 -6.32
CA LEU A 28 -0.96 -7.39 -5.47
C LEU A 28 -0.55 -8.86 -5.67
N PRO A 29 0.70 -9.27 -5.38
CA PRO A 29 1.18 -10.61 -5.68
C PRO A 29 0.78 -11.61 -4.58
N CYS A 30 -0.52 -11.85 -4.46
CA CYS A 30 -1.15 -12.66 -3.41
C CYS A 30 -1.66 -14.04 -3.86
N PHE A 31 -1.33 -14.48 -5.08
CA PHE A 31 -1.81 -15.74 -5.65
C PHE A 31 -0.71 -16.56 -6.30
N HIS A 32 -0.76 -17.87 -6.08
CA HIS A 32 -0.04 -18.82 -6.93
C HIS A 32 -0.80 -18.96 -8.25
N LYS A 33 -0.13 -18.64 -9.36
CA LYS A 33 -0.79 -18.46 -10.66
C LYS A 33 -1.47 -19.73 -11.13
N ASP A 34 -0.72 -20.83 -11.16
CA ASP A 34 -1.22 -22.10 -11.70
C ASP A 34 -2.38 -22.63 -10.85
N THR A 35 -2.27 -22.52 -9.51
CA THR A 35 -3.34 -22.94 -8.60
C THR A 35 -4.62 -22.14 -8.83
N LEU A 36 -4.53 -20.80 -8.90
CA LEU A 36 -5.71 -19.97 -9.12
C LEU A 36 -6.34 -20.25 -10.50
N MET A 37 -5.53 -20.40 -11.54
CA MET A 37 -6.01 -20.69 -12.89
C MET A 37 -6.75 -22.03 -12.96
N ASP A 38 -6.20 -23.07 -12.33
CA ASP A 38 -6.85 -24.39 -12.25
C ASP A 38 -8.17 -24.32 -11.45
N GLU A 39 -8.21 -23.58 -10.35
CA GLU A 39 -9.44 -23.39 -9.56
C GLU A 39 -10.51 -22.59 -10.32
N ILE A 40 -10.12 -21.62 -11.16
CA ILE A 40 -11.04 -20.87 -12.03
C ILE A 40 -11.57 -21.75 -13.16
N GLN A 41 -10.70 -22.50 -13.84
CA GLN A 41 -11.08 -23.37 -14.96
C GLN A 41 -11.97 -24.54 -14.52
N SER A 42 -11.76 -25.06 -13.31
CA SER A 42 -12.60 -26.10 -12.73
C SER A 42 -13.94 -25.59 -12.16
N GLY A 43 -14.15 -24.27 -12.11
CA GLY A 43 -15.34 -23.66 -11.52
C GLY A 43 -15.33 -23.61 -9.98
N HIS A 44 -14.21 -23.95 -9.34
CA HIS A 44 -14.10 -24.02 -7.89
C HIS A 44 -14.29 -22.64 -7.23
N ILE A 45 -13.62 -21.61 -7.75
CA ILE A 45 -13.74 -20.23 -7.24
C ILE A 45 -15.16 -19.70 -7.39
N GLN A 46 -15.78 -19.93 -8.54
CA GLN A 46 -17.15 -19.52 -8.86
C GLN A 46 -18.13 -20.09 -7.83
N ALA A 47 -17.95 -21.36 -7.44
CA ALA A 47 -18.85 -22.04 -6.51
C ALA A 47 -18.57 -21.70 -5.03
N HIS A 48 -17.31 -21.57 -4.63
CA HIS A 48 -16.93 -21.53 -3.21
C HIS A 48 -16.36 -20.20 -2.74
N SER A 49 -16.00 -19.30 -3.65
CA SER A 49 -15.39 -18.01 -3.33
C SER A 49 -15.92 -16.87 -4.21
N PRO A 50 -17.25 -16.68 -4.29
CA PRO A 50 -17.85 -15.64 -5.13
C PRO A 50 -17.39 -14.23 -4.73
N LEU A 51 -17.17 -13.99 -3.43
CA LEU A 51 -16.61 -12.74 -2.91
C LEU A 51 -15.25 -12.41 -3.57
N LEU A 52 -14.35 -13.40 -3.63
CA LEU A 52 -13.05 -13.24 -4.27
C LEU A 52 -13.22 -12.97 -5.77
N LEU A 53 -14.08 -13.75 -6.44
CA LEU A 53 -14.29 -13.59 -7.87
C LEU A 53 -14.79 -12.18 -8.21
N TYR A 54 -15.90 -11.73 -7.61
CA TYR A 54 -16.45 -10.41 -7.89
C TYR A 54 -15.45 -9.27 -7.61
N SER A 55 -14.72 -9.35 -6.49
CA SER A 55 -13.72 -8.33 -6.16
C SER A 55 -12.57 -8.29 -7.17
N MET A 56 -12.03 -9.44 -7.57
CA MET A 56 -10.98 -9.54 -8.59
C MET A 56 -11.46 -9.03 -9.95
N LEU A 57 -12.65 -9.44 -10.40
CA LEU A 57 -13.24 -8.97 -11.66
C LEU A 57 -13.41 -7.45 -11.65
N SER A 58 -13.85 -6.87 -10.52
CA SER A 58 -14.02 -5.41 -10.41
C SER A 58 -12.71 -4.66 -10.66
N VAL A 59 -11.58 -5.17 -10.15
CA VAL A 59 -10.27 -4.53 -10.30
C VAL A 59 -9.69 -4.80 -11.69
N ALA A 60 -9.75 -6.05 -12.18
CA ALA A 60 -9.22 -6.39 -13.50
C ALA A 60 -9.96 -5.69 -14.65
N ALA A 61 -11.28 -5.46 -14.49
CA ALA A 61 -12.10 -4.83 -15.51
C ALA A 61 -11.62 -3.43 -15.93
N SER A 62 -10.95 -2.66 -15.05
CA SER A 62 -10.44 -1.33 -15.41
C SER A 62 -9.40 -1.37 -16.53
N HIS A 63 -8.71 -2.51 -16.70
CA HIS A 63 -7.69 -2.72 -17.72
C HIS A 63 -8.23 -3.44 -18.97
N HIS A 64 -9.50 -3.84 -18.99
CA HIS A 64 -10.10 -4.55 -20.10
C HIS A 64 -10.27 -3.66 -21.35
N SER A 65 -10.12 -4.20 -22.56
CA SER A 65 -10.23 -3.40 -23.79
C SER A 65 -11.69 -3.02 -24.12
N ASP A 66 -12.64 -3.93 -23.91
CA ASP A 66 -14.08 -3.73 -24.11
C ASP A 66 -14.70 -2.76 -23.08
N PRO A 67 -15.27 -1.61 -23.52
CA PRO A 67 -15.96 -0.67 -22.65
C PRO A 67 -17.18 -1.24 -21.90
N SER A 68 -17.86 -2.24 -22.47
CA SER A 68 -19.02 -2.87 -21.86
C SER A 68 -18.65 -3.65 -20.61
N ILE A 69 -17.50 -4.35 -20.62
CA ILE A 69 -16.96 -5.06 -19.46
C ILE A 69 -16.43 -4.06 -18.42
N LYS A 70 -15.70 -3.03 -18.85
CA LYS A 70 -15.25 -1.92 -17.99
C LYS A 70 -16.39 -1.30 -17.18
N ALA A 71 -17.54 -1.09 -17.81
CA ALA A 71 -18.71 -0.50 -17.16
C ALA A 71 -19.31 -1.35 -16.02
N ARG A 72 -19.03 -2.66 -15.98
CA ARG A 72 -19.54 -3.59 -14.95
C ARG A 72 -18.72 -3.58 -13.66
N ARG A 73 -17.58 -2.89 -13.64
CA ARG A 73 -16.69 -2.81 -12.47
C ARG A 73 -17.44 -2.46 -11.18
N THR A 74 -18.30 -1.44 -11.22
CA THR A 74 -19.04 -0.98 -10.03
C THR A 74 -20.06 -2.02 -9.56
N GLU A 75 -20.78 -2.65 -10.48
CA GLU A 75 -21.73 -3.74 -10.18
C GLU A 75 -21.04 -4.90 -9.44
N TRP A 76 -19.86 -5.32 -9.93
CA TRP A 76 -19.09 -6.38 -9.28
C TRP A 76 -18.47 -5.95 -7.95
N TYR A 77 -18.00 -4.71 -7.84
CA TYR A 77 -17.51 -4.18 -6.57
C TYR A 77 -18.62 -4.16 -5.51
N ASP A 78 -19.80 -3.64 -5.83
CA ASP A 78 -20.93 -3.54 -4.90
C ASP A 78 -21.38 -4.94 -4.43
N GLN A 79 -21.41 -5.91 -5.35
CA GLN A 79 -21.71 -7.30 -5.01
C GLN A 79 -20.65 -7.89 -4.07
N ALA A 80 -19.37 -7.69 -4.36
CA ALA A 80 -18.30 -8.14 -3.48
C ALA A 80 -18.36 -7.46 -2.11
N LYS A 81 -18.62 -6.14 -2.06
CA LYS A 81 -18.74 -5.39 -0.82
C LYS A 81 -19.90 -5.90 0.03
N PHE A 82 -21.06 -6.14 -0.57
CA PHE A 82 -22.21 -6.74 0.11
C PHE A 82 -21.87 -8.11 0.70
N LEU A 83 -21.25 -9.00 -0.08
CA LEU A 83 -20.82 -10.32 0.38
C LEU A 83 -19.80 -10.22 1.52
N TYR A 84 -18.89 -9.24 1.47
CA TYR A 84 -17.95 -9.01 2.54
C TYR A 84 -18.62 -8.48 3.81
N ASP A 85 -19.58 -7.56 3.69
CA ASP A 85 -20.26 -6.93 4.83
C ASP A 85 -21.00 -7.95 5.69
N ILE A 86 -21.60 -8.97 5.07
CA ILE A 86 -22.27 -10.07 5.77
C ILE A 86 -21.32 -11.11 6.39
N THR A 87 -20.00 -11.04 6.14
CA THR A 87 -19.06 -11.95 6.79
C THR A 87 -18.97 -11.66 8.29
N GLY A 88 -18.97 -12.74 9.07
CA GLY A 88 -18.81 -12.71 10.52
C GLY A 88 -17.34 -12.64 10.96
N ARG A 89 -17.11 -12.93 12.24
CA ARG A 89 -15.77 -12.98 12.85
C ARG A 89 -14.85 -14.00 12.18
N ASP A 90 -15.38 -15.18 11.86
CA ASP A 90 -14.63 -16.32 11.35
C ASP A 90 -15.08 -16.60 9.91
N PRO A 91 -14.62 -15.83 8.91
CA PRO A 91 -15.04 -16.00 7.53
C PRO A 91 -14.56 -17.34 6.95
N TYR A 92 -15.35 -17.94 6.06
CA TYR A 92 -15.00 -19.19 5.39
C TYR A 92 -15.27 -19.12 3.88
N PRO A 93 -14.28 -19.46 3.02
CA PRO A 93 -12.88 -19.73 3.35
C PRO A 93 -12.12 -18.47 3.78
N ALA A 94 -11.32 -18.55 4.84
CA ALA A 94 -10.67 -17.39 5.44
C ALA A 94 -9.63 -16.72 4.52
N LEU A 95 -8.70 -17.50 3.97
CA LEU A 95 -7.66 -17.01 3.05
C LEU A 95 -8.27 -16.32 1.83
N ARG A 96 -9.23 -16.98 1.16
CA ARG A 96 -9.94 -16.42 0.00
C ARG A 96 -10.70 -15.14 0.35
N THR A 97 -11.26 -15.04 1.56
CA THR A 97 -11.90 -13.81 2.04
C THR A 97 -10.89 -12.68 2.21
N LEU A 98 -9.74 -12.91 2.85
CA LEU A 98 -8.71 -11.87 3.01
C LEU A 98 -8.11 -11.43 1.66
N GLN A 99 -7.90 -12.38 0.74
CA GLN A 99 -7.50 -12.09 -0.65
C GLN A 99 -8.54 -11.19 -1.36
N ALA A 100 -9.83 -11.44 -1.16
CA ALA A 100 -10.89 -10.58 -1.69
C ALA A 100 -10.85 -9.16 -1.11
N VAL A 101 -10.58 -9.03 0.19
CA VAL A 101 -10.48 -7.71 0.84
C VAL A 101 -9.33 -6.89 0.26
N VAL A 102 -8.21 -7.50 -0.11
CA VAL A 102 -7.12 -6.81 -0.80
C VAL A 102 -7.63 -6.09 -2.06
N PHE A 103 -8.49 -6.74 -2.85
CA PHE A 103 -9.10 -6.13 -4.04
C PHE A 103 -10.13 -5.06 -3.70
N LEU A 104 -10.98 -5.28 -2.67
CA LEU A 104 -11.94 -4.28 -2.22
C LEU A 104 -11.26 -2.99 -1.77
N VAL A 105 -10.19 -3.12 -0.98
CA VAL A 105 -9.38 -1.99 -0.50
C VAL A 105 -8.66 -1.32 -1.66
N TYR A 106 -8.08 -2.08 -2.60
CA TYR A 106 -7.45 -1.52 -3.79
C TYR A 106 -8.45 -0.70 -4.62
N HIS A 107 -9.65 -1.24 -4.87
CA HIS A 107 -10.71 -0.55 -5.58
C HIS A 107 -11.12 0.74 -4.85
N ALA A 108 -11.47 0.65 -3.56
CA ALA A 108 -11.86 1.80 -2.76
C ALA A 108 -10.77 2.89 -2.77
N TYR A 109 -9.50 2.50 -2.66
CA TYR A 109 -8.38 3.43 -2.73
C TYR A 109 -8.29 4.11 -4.10
N SER A 110 -8.48 3.36 -5.21
CA SER A 110 -8.51 3.91 -6.57
C SER A 110 -9.68 4.86 -6.85
N CYS A 111 -10.75 4.72 -6.08
CA CYS A 111 -11.92 5.60 -6.08
C CYS A 111 -11.79 6.75 -5.05
N GLY A 112 -10.68 6.84 -4.32
CA GLY A 112 -10.49 7.85 -3.27
C GLY A 112 -11.36 7.65 -2.03
N ASP A 113 -11.98 6.49 -1.86
CA ASP A 113 -12.79 6.13 -0.69
C ASP A 113 -11.93 5.58 0.44
N PHE A 114 -11.17 6.49 1.06
CA PHE A 114 -10.30 6.13 2.19
C PHE A 114 -11.10 5.62 3.40
N SER A 115 -12.38 6.00 3.55
CA SER A 115 -13.25 5.50 4.61
C SER A 115 -13.53 4.02 4.49
N ALA A 116 -13.92 3.57 3.30
CA ALA A 116 -14.11 2.15 3.03
C ALA A 116 -12.81 1.37 3.23
N CYS A 117 -11.68 1.85 2.70
CA CYS A 117 -10.36 1.22 2.89
C CYS A 117 -10.04 1.01 4.39
N TRP A 118 -10.23 2.04 5.21
CA TRP A 118 -9.91 2.00 6.63
C TRP A 118 -10.79 1.01 7.39
N LEU A 119 -12.09 1.01 7.11
CA LEU A 119 -13.04 0.10 7.75
C LEU A 119 -12.82 -1.35 7.33
N ASP A 120 -12.60 -1.60 6.03
CA ASP A 120 -12.43 -2.95 5.49
C ASP A 120 -11.10 -3.56 5.95
N ILE A 121 -10.00 -2.81 5.96
CA ILE A 121 -8.73 -3.27 6.55
C ILE A 121 -8.92 -3.56 8.05
N GLY A 122 -9.62 -2.69 8.79
CA GLY A 122 -9.88 -2.90 10.20
C GLY A 122 -10.68 -4.18 10.48
N LYS A 123 -11.70 -4.46 9.66
CA LYS A 123 -12.48 -5.70 9.75
C LYS A 123 -11.62 -6.92 9.40
N ALA A 124 -10.88 -6.88 8.30
CA ALA A 124 -10.01 -7.97 7.86
C ALA A 124 -8.91 -8.29 8.87
N TRP A 125 -8.28 -7.28 9.46
CA TRP A 125 -7.28 -7.46 10.50
C TRP A 125 -7.86 -8.19 11.73
N ARG A 126 -9.06 -7.81 12.17
CA ARG A 126 -9.73 -8.48 13.30
C ARG A 126 -10.14 -9.90 12.96
N GLN A 127 -10.53 -10.19 11.72
CA GLN A 127 -10.81 -11.55 11.25
C GLN A 127 -9.54 -12.41 11.21
N ALA A 128 -8.44 -11.87 10.65
CA ALA A 128 -7.13 -12.53 10.64
C ALA A 128 -6.63 -12.82 12.06
N ALA A 129 -6.77 -11.85 12.98
CA ALA A 129 -6.37 -12.01 14.37
C ALA A 129 -7.23 -13.04 15.12
N ALA A 130 -8.55 -13.07 14.86
CA ALA A 130 -9.45 -14.07 15.44
C ALA A 130 -9.11 -15.51 15.03
N LEU A 131 -8.50 -15.67 13.84
CA LEU A 131 -8.07 -16.95 13.29
C LEU A 131 -6.59 -17.26 13.56
N GLY A 132 -5.84 -16.38 14.25
CA GLY A 132 -4.42 -16.56 14.53
C GLY A 132 -3.48 -16.30 13.34
N MET A 133 -4.01 -15.90 12.18
CA MET A 133 -3.22 -15.71 10.95
C MET A 133 -2.15 -14.62 11.10
N ASN A 134 -2.42 -13.58 11.90
CA ASN A 134 -1.49 -12.49 12.19
C ASN A 134 -0.20 -12.90 12.93
N ARG A 135 -0.17 -14.12 13.45
CA ARG A 135 0.93 -14.69 14.22
C ARG A 135 1.28 -16.10 13.77
N MET A 136 0.97 -16.42 12.51
CA MET A 136 1.18 -17.76 11.94
C MET A 136 2.64 -18.24 12.06
N ASP A 137 3.60 -17.33 12.08
CA ASP A 137 5.04 -17.63 12.19
C ASP A 137 5.59 -17.35 13.61
N SER A 138 4.73 -17.35 14.63
CA SER A 138 5.13 -17.09 16.01
C SER A 138 5.38 -18.39 16.79
N GLU A 139 6.64 -18.66 17.11
CA GLU A 139 7.03 -19.78 18.00
C GLU A 139 6.61 -19.59 19.47
N HIS A 140 6.41 -18.34 19.90
CA HIS A 140 6.22 -17.96 21.32
C HIS A 140 4.79 -17.49 21.63
N ALA A 141 3.82 -17.77 20.77
CA ALA A 141 2.45 -17.30 20.98
C ALA A 141 1.80 -18.04 22.16
N VAL A 142 1.44 -17.31 23.21
CA VAL A 142 0.69 -17.87 24.34
C VAL A 142 -0.74 -18.17 23.89
N VAL A 143 -1.06 -19.44 23.69
CA VAL A 143 -2.45 -19.89 23.52
C VAL A 143 -3.06 -20.01 24.91
N MET A 144 -4.02 -19.14 25.24
CA MET A 144 -4.79 -19.24 26.48
C MET A 144 -5.77 -20.42 26.38
N PRO A 145 -5.52 -21.57 27.01
CA PRO A 145 -6.37 -22.73 26.83
C PRO A 145 -7.78 -22.45 27.36
N VAL A 146 -8.80 -22.73 26.56
CA VAL A 146 -10.17 -22.77 27.08
C VAL A 146 -10.33 -24.08 27.83
N GLY A 147 -10.74 -23.99 29.09
CA GLY A 147 -11.10 -25.16 29.90
C GLY A 147 -12.14 -26.01 29.18
N LEU A 148 -11.68 -27.05 28.50
CA LEU A 148 -12.52 -28.16 28.07
C LEU A 148 -12.96 -28.86 29.35
N LYS A 149 -14.25 -28.82 29.65
CA LYS A 149 -14.81 -29.57 30.78
C LYS A 149 -14.67 -31.09 30.62
N ASP A 150 -14.22 -31.61 29.48
CA ASP A 150 -14.31 -33.03 29.17
C ASP A 150 -13.04 -33.61 28.53
N GLY A 151 -11.85 -33.30 29.03
CA GLY A 151 -10.65 -34.16 28.86
C GLY A 151 -10.17 -34.46 27.44
N ILE A 152 -10.58 -33.69 26.43
CA ILE A 152 -10.05 -33.80 25.06
C ILE A 152 -8.86 -32.85 24.95
N GLU A 153 -7.64 -33.39 24.98
CA GLU A 153 -6.41 -32.64 24.68
C GLU A 153 -6.41 -32.21 23.21
N SER A 154 -6.90 -30.99 22.94
CA SER A 154 -6.64 -30.29 21.68
C SER A 154 -5.78 -29.08 22.03
N GLU A 155 -4.47 -29.24 21.95
CA GLU A 155 -3.42 -28.33 22.44
C GLU A 155 -3.45 -26.91 21.82
N ARG A 156 -4.34 -26.60 20.88
CA ARG A 156 -4.39 -25.32 20.14
C ARG A 156 -5.70 -24.53 20.21
N ARG A 157 -6.64 -24.83 21.11
CA ARG A 157 -7.87 -24.00 21.26
C ARG A 157 -7.70 -22.88 22.27
N GLY A 158 -7.48 -21.66 21.77
CA GLY A 158 -7.40 -20.44 22.57
C GLY A 158 -8.78 -19.82 22.89
N PHE A 159 -8.91 -19.10 24.02
CA PHE A 159 -10.14 -18.36 24.40
C PHE A 159 -10.63 -17.38 23.32
N TYR A 160 -9.72 -16.90 22.47
CA TYR A 160 -9.99 -16.00 21.36
C TYR A 160 -9.92 -16.67 19.98
N ASN A 161 -9.51 -17.94 19.87
CA ASN A 161 -9.39 -18.66 18.59
C ASN A 161 -10.27 -19.92 18.68
N ARG A 162 -11.54 -19.81 18.31
CA ARG A 162 -12.45 -20.97 18.27
C ARG A 162 -12.03 -21.97 17.19
N VAL A 163 -11.45 -21.46 16.11
CA VAL A 163 -10.85 -22.18 14.98
C VAL A 163 -9.56 -21.43 14.64
N GLU A 164 -8.40 -22.09 14.76
CA GLU A 164 -7.14 -21.55 14.25
C GLU A 164 -7.06 -21.88 12.75
N TRP A 165 -6.65 -20.89 11.95
CA TRP A 165 -6.40 -21.13 10.53
C TRP A 165 -5.03 -21.79 10.38
N GLU A 166 -4.99 -22.88 9.62
CA GLU A 166 -3.76 -23.57 9.24
C GLU A 166 -3.76 -23.72 7.71
N GLY A 167 -2.65 -23.38 7.07
CA GLY A 167 -2.45 -23.63 5.65
C GLY A 167 -2.33 -25.12 5.39
N ARG A 168 -3.01 -25.63 4.37
CA ARG A 168 -2.96 -27.06 4.00
C ARG A 168 -1.79 -27.39 3.10
N THR A 169 -1.19 -26.38 2.48
CA THR A 169 -0.06 -26.48 1.56
C THR A 169 0.90 -25.33 1.78
N ALA A 170 2.16 -25.49 1.36
CA ALA A 170 3.14 -24.40 1.35
C ALA A 170 2.67 -23.18 0.54
N ILE A 171 1.88 -23.45 -0.52
CA ILE A 171 1.24 -22.41 -1.33
C ILE A 171 0.23 -21.62 -0.50
N GLU A 172 -0.69 -22.27 0.22
CA GLU A 172 -1.69 -21.57 1.04
C GLU A 172 -1.03 -20.75 2.17
N GLU A 173 0.05 -21.25 2.79
CA GLU A 173 0.80 -20.49 3.79
C GLU A 173 1.47 -19.25 3.19
N GLU A 174 2.15 -19.38 2.06
CA GLU A 174 2.82 -18.26 1.40
C GLU A 174 1.81 -17.24 0.84
N GLU A 175 0.67 -17.68 0.31
CA GLU A 175 -0.46 -16.81 -0.04
C GLU A 175 -0.95 -16.03 1.19
N CYS A 176 -1.09 -16.68 2.34
CA CYS A 176 -1.47 -16.02 3.58
C CYS A 176 -0.45 -14.96 4.02
N ARG A 177 0.85 -15.29 4.00
CA ARG A 177 1.91 -14.32 4.33
C ARG A 177 1.83 -13.09 3.42
N ARG A 178 1.72 -13.30 2.11
CA ARG A 178 1.63 -12.24 1.09
C ARG A 178 0.41 -11.35 1.29
N VAL A 179 -0.76 -11.93 1.53
CA VAL A 179 -2.00 -11.18 1.77
C VAL A 179 -1.89 -10.30 3.01
N LEU A 180 -1.36 -10.83 4.12
CA LEU A 180 -1.20 -10.06 5.35
C LEU A 180 -0.20 -8.91 5.19
N TRP A 181 0.89 -9.13 4.45
CA TRP A 181 1.85 -8.07 4.11
C TRP A 181 1.26 -7.00 3.19
N ILE A 182 0.48 -7.39 2.17
CA ILE A 182 -0.19 -6.42 1.29
C ILE A 182 -1.21 -5.58 2.07
N LEU A 183 -1.99 -6.20 2.97
CA LEU A 183 -2.88 -5.47 3.87
C LEU A 183 -2.11 -4.52 4.80
N PHE A 184 -0.95 -4.95 5.31
CA PHE A 184 -0.04 -4.08 6.08
C PHE A 184 0.42 -2.87 5.27
N PHE A 185 0.85 -3.07 4.02
CA PHE A 185 1.27 -1.97 3.14
C PHE A 185 0.11 -1.00 2.89
N MET A 186 -1.07 -1.53 2.55
CA MET A 186 -2.26 -0.73 2.33
C MET A 186 -2.66 0.09 3.57
N ASP A 187 -2.61 -0.53 4.76
CA ASP A 187 -2.89 0.13 6.05
C ASP A 187 -1.99 1.34 6.27
N LYS A 188 -0.68 1.21 6.07
CA LYS A 188 0.26 2.33 6.25
C LYS A 188 0.12 3.35 5.12
N ASN A 189 -0.15 2.90 3.89
CA ASN A 189 -0.26 3.77 2.73
C ASN A 189 -1.50 4.68 2.75
N GLN A 190 -2.57 4.28 3.45
CA GLN A 190 -3.72 5.14 3.71
C GLN A 190 -3.58 5.97 4.98
N SER A 191 -2.85 5.48 5.99
CA SER A 191 -2.73 6.16 7.28
C SER A 191 -1.85 7.41 7.20
N TRP A 192 -0.70 7.34 6.51
CA TRP A 192 0.19 8.50 6.41
C TRP A 192 -0.45 9.74 5.73
N PRO A 193 -1.22 9.66 4.63
CA PRO A 193 -1.82 10.83 3.99
C PRO A 193 -3.09 11.33 4.68
N THR A 194 -3.77 10.49 5.48
CA THR A 194 -5.05 10.85 6.13
C THR A 194 -4.89 11.27 7.58
N GLY A 195 -3.83 10.78 8.24
CA GLY A 195 -3.66 10.88 9.69
C GLY A 195 -4.59 9.98 10.49
N TRP A 196 -5.32 9.07 9.83
CA TRP A 196 -6.11 8.09 10.54
C TRP A 196 -5.22 7.02 11.16
N PRO A 197 -5.56 6.53 12.36
CA PRO A 197 -4.80 5.47 13.00
C PRO A 197 -4.89 4.19 12.15
N GLY A 198 -3.75 3.57 11.88
CA GLY A 198 -3.70 2.29 11.21
C GLY A 198 -4.39 1.20 12.04
N ALA A 199 -4.97 0.20 11.37
CA ALA A 199 -5.60 -0.93 12.02
C ALA A 199 -4.60 -2.01 12.46
N ILE A 200 -3.51 -2.18 11.72
CA ILE A 200 -2.57 -3.29 11.91
C ILE A 200 -1.45 -2.84 12.84
N ASP A 201 -1.46 -3.36 14.07
CA ASP A 201 -0.43 -3.10 15.07
C ASP A 201 0.80 -3.97 14.80
N GLU A 202 1.94 -3.33 14.48
CA GLU A 202 3.24 -3.98 14.24
C GLU A 202 3.62 -4.92 15.39
N ARG A 203 3.22 -4.60 16.64
CA ARG A 203 3.51 -5.41 17.84
C ARG A 203 2.79 -6.74 17.88
N GLN A 204 1.69 -6.87 17.13
CA GLN A 204 0.88 -8.08 17.02
C GLN A 204 1.01 -8.75 15.65
N PHE A 205 1.97 -8.30 14.83
CA PHE A 205 2.20 -8.81 13.50
C PHE A 205 3.47 -9.66 13.50
N LYS A 206 3.30 -10.99 13.50
CA LYS A 206 4.39 -11.97 13.44
C LYS A 206 4.13 -12.92 12.26
N VAL A 207 4.38 -12.37 11.09
CA VAL A 207 4.31 -13.04 9.79
C VAL A 207 5.66 -12.84 9.13
N ASP A 208 6.31 -13.92 8.77
CA ASP A 208 7.65 -13.89 8.20
C ASP A 208 7.64 -13.34 6.78
N ILE A 209 8.82 -12.97 6.31
CA ILE A 209 8.97 -12.24 5.05
C ILE A 209 8.70 -13.19 3.88
N PRO A 210 7.82 -12.83 2.91
CA PRO A 210 7.53 -13.65 1.75
C PRO A 210 8.80 -14.06 0.99
N VAL A 211 8.79 -15.26 0.44
CA VAL A 211 9.89 -15.70 -0.42
C VAL A 211 9.86 -14.95 -1.76
N ALA A 212 10.95 -15.03 -2.52
CA ALA A 212 10.99 -14.43 -3.85
C ALA A 212 9.84 -14.97 -4.73
N ASP A 213 9.29 -14.11 -5.59
CA ASP A 213 8.13 -14.48 -6.41
C ASP A 213 8.40 -15.68 -7.32
N SER A 214 9.60 -15.77 -7.88
CA SER A 214 10.05 -16.92 -8.65
C SER A 214 10.09 -18.22 -7.86
N VAL A 215 10.37 -18.17 -6.55
CA VAL A 215 10.33 -19.35 -5.66
C VAL A 215 8.89 -19.73 -5.37
N PHE A 216 8.04 -18.74 -5.09
CA PHE A 216 6.62 -18.95 -4.84
C PHE A 216 5.91 -19.56 -6.05
N GLN A 217 6.08 -19.00 -7.24
CA GLN A 217 5.48 -19.49 -8.48
C GLN A 217 6.08 -20.81 -8.98
N ALA A 218 7.21 -21.26 -8.42
CA ALA A 218 7.80 -22.57 -8.71
C ALA A 218 7.31 -23.67 -7.76
N MET A 219 6.48 -23.33 -6.76
CA MET A 219 5.91 -24.31 -5.84
C MET A 219 4.91 -25.22 -6.55
N SER A 220 4.68 -26.39 -5.96
CA SER A 220 3.65 -27.34 -6.39
C SER A 220 2.90 -27.88 -5.17
N LEU A 221 1.81 -28.61 -5.39
CA LEU A 221 1.07 -29.28 -4.31
C LEU A 221 1.94 -30.30 -3.53
N GLU A 222 3.05 -30.75 -4.11
CA GLU A 222 3.98 -31.69 -3.50
C GLU A 222 5.12 -30.99 -2.74
N THR A 223 5.22 -29.65 -2.82
CA THR A 223 6.27 -28.88 -2.13
C THR A 223 6.16 -29.07 -0.62
N ASN A 224 7.22 -29.60 -0.02
CA ASN A 224 7.31 -29.79 1.43
C ASN A 224 7.39 -28.42 2.14
N LEU A 225 6.54 -28.22 3.15
CA LEU A 225 6.51 -27.03 4.01
C LEU A 225 7.89 -26.70 4.58
N ASP A 226 8.64 -27.70 5.05
CA ASP A 226 9.96 -27.49 5.68
C ASP A 226 11.05 -27.07 4.68
N SER A 227 10.81 -27.22 3.38
CA SER A 227 11.79 -26.87 2.33
C SER A 227 11.80 -25.37 1.99
N VAL A 228 10.74 -24.64 2.37
CA VAL A 228 10.60 -23.22 2.11
C VAL A 228 11.00 -22.45 3.36
N VAL A 229 12.17 -21.82 3.32
CA VAL A 229 12.68 -21.04 4.47
C VAL A 229 12.40 -19.56 4.24
N ASN A 230 11.40 -19.03 4.94
CA ASN A 230 11.14 -17.59 5.00
C ASN A 230 12.15 -16.89 5.93
N VAL A 231 12.42 -15.61 5.66
CA VAL A 231 13.25 -14.80 6.56
C VAL A 231 12.38 -14.34 7.74
N PRO A 232 12.78 -14.63 9.01
CA PRO A 232 11.97 -14.25 10.14
C PRO A 232 11.74 -12.75 10.23
N PHE A 233 10.48 -12.34 10.38
CA PHE A 233 10.18 -10.94 10.64
C PHE A 233 10.46 -10.57 12.09
N THR A 234 11.03 -9.40 12.30
CA THR A 234 11.24 -8.78 13.62
C THR A 234 10.93 -7.30 13.56
N ARG A 235 10.37 -6.76 14.64
CA ARG A 235 10.15 -5.32 14.79
C ARG A 235 11.43 -4.50 14.93
N SER A 236 12.58 -5.14 15.17
CA SER A 236 13.84 -4.41 15.30
C SER A 236 14.32 -3.99 13.91
N VAL A 237 14.16 -2.70 13.59
CA VAL A 237 14.65 -2.12 12.32
C VAL A 237 16.14 -2.37 12.15
N ASN A 238 16.95 -2.22 13.21
CA ASN A 238 18.38 -2.52 13.15
C ASN A 238 18.66 -3.99 12.81
N SER A 239 17.85 -4.92 13.33
CA SER A 239 17.98 -6.35 12.97
C SER A 239 17.61 -6.58 11.51
N LEU A 240 16.51 -6.00 11.02
CA LEU A 240 16.12 -6.08 9.61
C LEU A 240 17.20 -5.50 8.68
N LEU A 241 17.76 -4.33 9.02
CA LEU A 241 18.86 -3.70 8.27
C LEU A 241 20.14 -4.55 8.31
N THR A 242 20.43 -5.20 9.43
CA THR A 242 21.57 -6.11 9.56
C THR A 242 21.40 -7.30 8.63
N THR A 243 20.21 -7.91 8.61
CA THR A 243 19.88 -8.98 7.66
C THR A 243 20.05 -8.54 6.21
N ALA A 244 19.57 -7.34 5.85
CA ALA A 244 19.74 -6.79 4.51
C ALA A 244 21.21 -6.55 4.13
N SER A 245 22.03 -6.02 5.04
CA SER A 245 23.44 -5.71 4.78
C SER A 245 24.35 -6.95 4.75
N GLN A 246 24.00 -8.01 5.46
CA GLN A 246 24.79 -9.25 5.54
C GLN A 246 24.35 -10.32 4.53
N ALA A 247 23.30 -10.04 3.74
CA ALA A 247 22.80 -10.97 2.75
C ALA A 247 23.88 -11.27 1.68
N ARG A 248 24.24 -12.55 1.52
CA ARG A 248 25.23 -13.00 0.53
C ARG A 248 24.74 -12.88 -0.91
N THR A 249 23.43 -12.93 -1.09
CA THR A 249 22.71 -12.72 -2.34
C THR A 249 21.70 -11.60 -2.12
N PRO A 250 21.37 -10.81 -3.16
CA PRO A 250 20.29 -9.82 -3.10
C PRO A 250 19.02 -10.44 -2.50
N LEU A 251 18.42 -9.74 -1.54
CA LEU A 251 17.10 -10.12 -1.02
C LEU A 251 16.04 -9.77 -2.06
N ASN A 252 14.88 -10.42 -1.96
CA ASN A 252 13.75 -10.09 -2.82
C ASN A 252 13.21 -8.68 -2.51
N MET A 253 12.48 -8.10 -3.46
CA MET A 253 11.91 -6.76 -3.33
C MET A 253 10.91 -6.61 -2.18
N PHE A 254 10.18 -7.68 -1.83
CA PHE A 254 9.30 -7.70 -0.66
C PHE A 254 10.04 -7.35 0.62
N HIS A 255 11.25 -7.88 0.80
CA HIS A 255 12.06 -7.59 1.98
C HIS A 255 12.31 -6.08 2.14
N TYR A 256 12.73 -5.41 1.08
CA TYR A 256 13.02 -3.98 1.12
C TYR A 256 11.74 -3.14 1.28
N LEU A 257 10.65 -3.52 0.61
CA LEU A 257 9.33 -2.89 0.79
C LEU A 257 8.83 -3.02 2.22
N ILE A 258 9.00 -4.19 2.86
CA ILE A 258 8.63 -4.39 4.27
C ILE A 258 9.36 -3.43 5.18
N ILE A 259 10.69 -3.32 5.05
CA ILE A 259 11.46 -2.38 5.88
C ILE A 259 11.00 -0.93 5.62
N ALA A 260 10.78 -0.56 4.35
CA ALA A 260 10.29 0.77 4.00
C ALA A 260 8.91 1.06 4.59
N TYR A 261 7.99 0.10 4.59
CA TYR A 261 6.64 0.26 5.14
C TYR A 261 6.60 0.24 6.67
N VAL A 262 7.51 -0.49 7.33
CA VAL A 262 7.74 -0.38 8.79
C VAL A 262 8.21 1.04 9.13
N LEU A 263 9.18 1.57 8.38
CA LEU A 263 9.66 2.94 8.57
C LEU A 263 8.57 3.97 8.28
N LEU A 264 7.81 3.81 7.19
CA LEU A 264 6.68 4.69 6.85
C LEU A 264 5.63 4.72 7.94
N GLY A 265 5.27 3.55 8.52
CA GLY A 265 4.34 3.46 9.63
C GLY A 265 4.82 4.26 10.85
N ARG A 266 6.08 4.07 11.25
CA ARG A 266 6.67 4.80 12.40
C ARG A 266 6.80 6.30 12.13
N THR A 267 7.16 6.68 10.91
CA THR A 267 7.18 8.09 10.49
C THR A 267 5.77 8.68 10.54
N ALA A 268 4.76 7.96 10.07
CA ALA A 268 3.37 8.40 10.15
C ALA A 268 2.92 8.56 11.61
N ASP A 269 3.21 7.60 12.48
CA ASP A 269 2.88 7.67 13.91
C ASP A 269 3.52 8.90 14.58
N LEU A 270 4.79 9.17 14.29
CA LEU A 270 5.51 10.35 14.78
C LEU A 270 4.87 11.64 14.26
N VAL A 271 4.71 11.73 12.94
CA VAL A 271 4.20 12.92 12.26
C VAL A 271 2.76 13.24 12.67
N HIS A 272 1.93 12.24 12.95
CA HIS A 272 0.54 12.40 13.39
C HIS A 272 0.37 12.34 14.91
N SER A 273 1.47 12.24 15.67
CA SER A 273 1.40 12.17 17.12
C SER A 273 0.67 13.37 17.71
N ILE A 274 -0.37 13.07 18.50
CA ILE A 274 -1.13 14.05 19.29
C ILE A 274 -0.42 14.42 20.60
N HIS A 275 0.64 13.69 20.94
CA HIS A 275 1.39 13.85 22.17
C HIS A 275 2.68 14.65 21.96
N ASP A 276 3.32 14.47 20.80
CA ASP A 276 4.60 15.08 20.50
C ASP A 276 4.42 16.47 19.88
N ASN A 277 5.12 17.45 20.43
CA ASN A 277 5.19 18.78 19.86
C ASN A 277 6.22 18.78 18.71
N PRO A 278 5.83 19.08 17.45
CA PRO A 278 6.75 19.08 16.31
C PRO A 278 7.95 20.02 16.43
N SER A 279 7.84 21.01 17.33
CA SER A 279 8.90 21.97 17.62
C SER A 279 9.83 21.55 18.76
N SER A 280 9.63 20.37 19.37
CA SER A 280 10.45 19.90 20.49
C SER A 280 11.78 19.27 20.00
N PRO A 281 12.85 19.33 20.81
CA PRO A 281 14.11 18.64 20.53
C PRO A 281 13.95 17.11 20.44
N GLU A 282 13.07 16.52 21.24
CA GLU A 282 12.83 15.07 21.26
C GLU A 282 12.17 14.61 19.96
N TYR A 283 11.20 15.37 19.44
CA TYR A 283 10.65 15.15 18.10
C TYR A 283 11.74 15.29 17.04
N ALA A 284 12.65 16.25 17.24
CA ALA A 284 13.77 16.47 16.33
C ALA A 284 14.67 15.23 16.22
N GLU A 285 15.09 14.70 17.36
CA GLU A 285 15.92 13.50 17.53
C GLU A 285 15.25 12.26 16.94
N GLN A 286 13.95 12.05 17.20
CA GLN A 286 13.21 10.90 16.65
C GLN A 286 13.16 10.92 15.12
N CYS A 287 13.00 12.10 14.50
CA CYS A 287 13.09 12.17 13.04
C CYS A 287 14.50 11.88 12.53
N GLU A 288 15.55 12.34 13.22
CA GLU A 288 16.94 12.08 12.84
C GLU A 288 17.29 10.59 12.95
N GLU A 289 16.74 9.90 13.95
CA GLU A 289 16.87 8.45 14.10
C GLU A 289 16.21 7.72 12.91
N LEU A 290 14.98 8.10 12.53
CA LEU A 290 14.28 7.52 11.38
C LEU A 290 14.98 7.85 10.06
N ASP A 291 15.48 9.07 9.88
CA ASP A 291 16.28 9.46 8.71
C ASP A 291 17.54 8.60 8.59
N THR A 292 18.24 8.38 9.70
CA THR A 292 19.40 7.48 9.77
C THR A 292 19.04 6.05 9.35
N HIS A 293 17.88 5.53 9.75
CA HIS A 293 17.43 4.21 9.30
C HIS A 293 17.15 4.15 7.80
N VAL A 294 16.54 5.20 7.22
CA VAL A 294 16.33 5.30 5.76
C VAL A 294 17.66 5.34 5.01
N LEU A 295 18.64 6.11 5.50
CA LEU A 295 19.98 6.16 4.90
C LEU A 295 20.68 4.80 4.97
N LYS A 296 20.63 4.11 6.11
CA LYS A 296 21.18 2.75 6.25
C LYS A 296 20.52 1.76 5.30
N LEU A 297 19.20 1.84 5.12
CA LEU A 297 18.48 1.02 4.15
C LEU A 297 18.96 1.30 2.73
N ARG A 298 19.06 2.58 2.32
CA ARG A 298 19.57 2.95 0.99
C ARG A 298 20.98 2.42 0.73
N LEU A 299 21.85 2.44 1.74
CA LEU A 299 23.21 1.92 1.64
C LEU A 299 23.29 0.39 1.61
N SER A 300 22.31 -0.32 2.15
CA SER A 300 22.27 -1.79 2.12
C SER A 300 21.62 -2.35 0.85
N MET A 301 20.91 -1.52 0.08
CA MET A 301 20.24 -1.97 -1.14
C MET A 301 21.22 -2.18 -2.31
N PRO A 302 21.10 -3.30 -3.05
CA PRO A 302 21.83 -3.49 -4.29
C PRO A 302 21.31 -2.55 -5.40
N ARG A 303 22.09 -2.41 -6.47
CA ARG A 303 21.68 -1.62 -7.66
C ARG A 303 20.37 -2.09 -8.27
N ALA A 304 20.15 -3.41 -8.30
CA ALA A 304 18.91 -4.02 -8.80
C ALA A 304 17.66 -3.60 -8.00
N ALA A 305 17.81 -3.18 -6.74
CA ALA A 305 16.71 -2.71 -5.89
C ALA A 305 16.62 -1.17 -5.79
N SER A 306 17.58 -0.43 -6.37
CA SER A 306 17.68 1.04 -6.26
C SER A 306 17.72 1.76 -7.61
N SER A 307 17.76 1.02 -8.72
CA SER A 307 17.76 1.58 -10.08
C SER A 307 16.81 0.79 -10.96
N VAL A 308 15.78 1.47 -11.47
CA VAL A 308 14.80 0.90 -12.43
C VAL A 308 15.48 0.31 -13.67
N LEU A 309 16.62 0.88 -14.09
CA LEU A 309 17.36 0.42 -15.27
C LEU A 309 18.15 -0.87 -15.02
N GLU A 310 18.60 -1.09 -13.78
CA GLU A 310 19.39 -2.27 -13.38
C GLU A 310 18.48 -3.40 -12.85
N ALA A 311 17.20 -3.10 -12.62
CA ALA A 311 16.22 -4.06 -12.13
C ALA A 311 15.74 -5.02 -13.24
N ALA A 312 15.47 -6.27 -12.85
CA ALA A 312 14.78 -7.23 -13.71
C ALA A 312 13.40 -6.68 -14.12
N PRO A 313 12.91 -6.94 -15.35
CA PRO A 313 11.64 -6.41 -15.84
C PRO A 313 10.46 -6.54 -14.86
N GLU A 314 10.35 -7.70 -14.22
CA GLU A 314 9.34 -8.06 -13.23
C GLU A 314 9.42 -7.23 -11.93
N ASP A 315 10.62 -6.80 -11.53
CA ASP A 315 10.85 -6.06 -10.29
C ASP A 315 10.76 -4.54 -10.46
N ARG A 316 10.78 -4.03 -11.70
CA ARG A 316 10.84 -2.59 -11.99
C ARG A 316 9.73 -1.79 -11.32
N GLY A 317 8.51 -2.31 -11.32
CA GLY A 317 7.37 -1.64 -10.67
C GLY A 317 7.55 -1.53 -9.16
N GLN A 318 8.12 -2.56 -8.54
CA GLN A 318 8.42 -2.60 -7.11
C GLN A 318 9.59 -1.69 -6.73
N VAL A 319 10.58 -1.53 -7.61
CA VAL A 319 11.69 -0.57 -7.42
C VAL A 319 11.18 0.87 -7.43
N VAL A 320 10.31 1.23 -8.40
CA VAL A 320 9.67 2.55 -8.44
C VAL A 320 8.85 2.79 -7.18
N TRP A 321 8.08 1.79 -6.75
CA TRP A 321 7.28 1.86 -5.54
C TRP A 321 8.15 2.07 -4.29
N LEU A 322 9.22 1.28 -4.13
CA LEU A 322 10.15 1.38 -3.02
C LEU A 322 10.80 2.78 -2.96
N ASP A 323 11.33 3.27 -4.08
CA ASP A 323 11.94 4.59 -4.16
C ASP A 323 10.96 5.71 -3.80
N ALA A 324 9.72 5.65 -4.32
CA ALA A 324 8.67 6.61 -4.00
C ALA A 324 8.34 6.58 -2.50
N THR A 325 8.24 5.40 -1.89
CA THR A 325 8.01 5.23 -0.45
C THR A 325 9.16 5.79 0.38
N LEU A 326 10.42 5.49 0.04
CA LEU A 326 11.59 6.02 0.76
C LEU A 326 11.69 7.54 0.66
N ASN A 327 11.42 8.11 -0.52
CA ASN A 327 11.37 9.56 -0.68
C ASN A 327 10.20 10.18 0.10
N THR A 328 9.05 9.49 0.19
CA THR A 328 7.91 9.94 1.01
C THR A 328 8.29 10.04 2.48
N ILE A 329 9.03 9.05 3.01
CA ILE A 329 9.52 9.10 4.38
C ILE A 329 10.41 10.32 4.59
N LEU A 330 11.37 10.58 3.69
CA LEU A 330 12.23 11.76 3.77
C LEU A 330 11.44 13.07 3.67
N LEU A 331 10.47 13.15 2.76
CA LEU A 331 9.56 14.29 2.66
C LEU A 331 8.83 14.53 3.99
N LEU A 332 8.28 13.49 4.61
CA LEU A 332 7.57 13.60 5.89
C LEU A 332 8.48 14.03 7.04
N LEU A 333 9.70 13.49 7.11
CA LEU A 333 10.66 13.79 8.18
C LEU A 333 11.22 15.22 8.07
N HIS A 334 11.52 15.67 6.85
CA HIS A 334 12.14 16.98 6.62
C HIS A 334 11.11 18.11 6.45
N TYR A 335 9.91 17.81 5.92
CA TYR A 335 8.82 18.80 5.77
C TYR A 335 8.06 18.99 7.08
N ARG A 336 8.78 19.42 8.12
CA ARG A 336 8.23 19.61 9.48
C ARG A 336 8.30 21.08 9.88
N ALA A 337 7.40 21.46 10.78
CA ALA A 337 7.44 22.76 11.42
C ALA A 337 8.65 22.88 12.36
N VAL A 338 9.23 24.06 12.43
CA VAL A 338 10.37 24.42 13.28
C VAL A 338 9.98 25.69 14.05
N PRO A 339 10.48 25.92 15.28
CA PRO A 339 10.27 27.20 15.96
C PRO A 339 10.56 28.40 15.06
N SER A 340 9.63 29.37 14.98
CA SER A 340 9.75 30.55 14.11
C SER A 340 10.99 31.40 14.39
N SER A 341 11.62 31.24 15.56
CA SER A 341 12.90 31.86 15.91
C SER A 341 14.09 31.31 15.10
N ASN A 342 13.96 30.13 14.47
CA ASN A 342 15.04 29.47 13.73
C ASN A 342 14.80 29.50 12.21
N SER A 343 14.87 30.69 11.62
CA SER A 343 14.69 30.89 10.17
C SER A 343 15.69 30.12 9.31
N GLN A 344 16.93 29.94 9.79
CA GLN A 344 17.95 29.16 9.10
C GLN A 344 17.61 27.67 9.07
N GLY A 345 17.13 27.11 10.19
CA GLY A 345 16.69 25.71 10.25
C GLY A 345 15.50 25.42 9.34
N ILE A 346 14.56 26.35 9.21
CA ILE A 346 13.44 26.23 8.25
C ILE A 346 13.96 26.10 6.82
N LYS A 347 14.91 26.97 6.42
CA LYS A 347 15.49 26.93 5.06
C LYS A 347 16.28 25.65 4.81
N GLU A 348 17.07 25.19 5.78
CA GLU A 348 17.86 23.97 5.64
C GLU A 348 16.98 22.73 5.48
N LEU A 349 15.99 22.56 6.36
CA LEU A 349 15.07 21.44 6.29
C LEU A 349 14.24 21.45 5.01
N PHE A 350 13.74 22.62 4.61
CA PHE A 350 12.98 22.74 3.37
C PHE A 350 13.86 22.43 2.13
N SER A 351 15.14 22.80 2.15
CA SER A 351 16.09 22.39 1.10
C SER A 351 16.22 20.86 1.01
N LYS A 352 16.31 20.16 2.14
CA LYS A 352 16.29 18.68 2.19
C LYS A 352 14.97 18.11 1.65
N THR A 353 13.84 18.71 1.99
CA THR A 353 12.52 18.36 1.43
C THR A 353 12.50 18.51 -0.10
N VAL A 354 13.02 19.60 -0.64
CA VAL A 354 13.09 19.85 -2.09
C VAL A 354 14.01 18.82 -2.77
N MET A 355 15.13 18.43 -2.15
CA MET A 355 15.99 17.36 -2.68
C MET A 355 15.25 16.01 -2.75
N ALA A 356 14.48 15.65 -1.72
CA ALA A 356 13.66 14.44 -1.74
C ALA A 356 12.58 14.51 -2.85
N ALA A 357 11.92 15.65 -3.04
CA ALA A 357 10.94 15.85 -4.11
C ALA A 357 11.55 15.77 -5.51
N LYS A 358 12.73 16.37 -5.72
CA LYS A 358 13.51 16.26 -6.97
C LYS A 358 13.89 14.82 -7.25
N THR A 359 14.30 14.08 -6.22
CA THR A 359 14.65 12.65 -6.34
C THR A 359 13.42 11.82 -6.76
N THR A 360 12.26 12.07 -6.18
CA THR A 360 10.99 11.46 -6.62
C THR A 360 10.74 11.75 -8.09
N SER A 361 10.77 13.03 -8.52
CA SER A 361 10.59 13.38 -9.94
C SER A 361 11.56 12.63 -10.87
N GLN A 362 12.83 12.53 -10.46
CA GLN A 362 13.84 11.81 -11.24
C GLN A 362 13.54 10.30 -11.36
N THR A 363 13.10 9.65 -10.29
CA THR A 363 12.67 8.24 -10.33
C THR A 363 11.50 8.06 -11.31
N ILE A 364 10.51 8.94 -11.28
CA ILE A 364 9.35 8.87 -12.19
C ILE A 364 9.76 9.11 -13.65
N LYS A 365 10.66 10.07 -13.91
CA LYS A 365 11.24 10.26 -15.24
C LYS A 365 11.97 9.01 -15.73
N ASN A 366 12.76 8.37 -14.87
CA ASN A 366 13.47 7.13 -15.22
C ASN A 366 12.50 5.98 -15.50
N ALA A 367 11.44 5.83 -14.69
CA ALA A 367 10.40 4.84 -14.92
C ALA A 367 9.69 5.06 -16.26
N SER A 368 9.30 6.31 -16.57
CA SER A 368 8.60 6.66 -17.81
C SER A 368 9.40 6.37 -19.09
N ARG A 369 10.74 6.43 -19.02
CA ARG A 369 11.62 6.06 -20.14
C ARG A 369 11.61 4.55 -20.41
N THR A 370 11.24 3.75 -19.41
CA THR A 370 11.16 2.30 -19.51
C THR A 370 9.75 1.86 -19.90
N SER A 371 8.75 2.25 -19.11
CA SER A 371 7.33 2.09 -19.43
C SER A 371 6.50 3.02 -18.55
N ILE A 372 5.47 3.62 -19.15
CA ILE A 372 4.49 4.44 -18.41
C ILE A 372 3.65 3.59 -17.44
N ASP A 373 3.48 2.30 -17.72
CA ASP A 373 2.65 1.40 -16.91
C ASP A 373 3.22 1.19 -15.51
N LEU A 374 4.53 1.37 -15.33
CA LEU A 374 5.20 1.34 -14.02
C LEU A 374 4.70 2.47 -13.08
N LEU A 375 4.12 3.53 -13.65
CA LEU A 375 3.55 4.65 -12.92
C LEU A 375 2.07 4.46 -12.60
N LEU A 376 1.41 3.46 -13.18
CA LEU A 376 0.01 3.13 -12.93
C LEU A 376 -0.13 2.30 -11.64
N ASN A 377 0.49 2.79 -10.58
CA ASN A 377 0.43 2.24 -9.25
C ASN A 377 -0.27 3.26 -8.34
N VAL A 378 -1.49 2.94 -7.90
CA VAL A 378 -2.25 3.84 -7.02
C VAL A 378 -1.53 4.13 -5.70
N HIS A 379 -0.64 3.23 -5.25
CA HIS A 379 0.09 3.40 -4.00
C HIS A 379 1.04 4.60 -3.99
N ILE A 380 1.54 5.03 -5.15
CA ILE A 380 2.47 6.17 -5.23
C ILE A 380 1.77 7.52 -5.43
N ALA A 381 0.45 7.54 -5.71
CA ALA A 381 -0.26 8.75 -6.10
C ALA A 381 -0.15 9.89 -5.06
N SER A 382 -0.39 9.58 -3.78
CA SER A 382 -0.25 10.55 -2.68
C SER A 382 1.18 11.04 -2.50
N SER A 383 2.17 10.16 -2.72
CA SER A 383 3.60 10.50 -2.68
C SER A 383 3.98 11.49 -3.78
N LEU A 384 3.49 11.28 -5.00
CA LEU A 384 3.71 12.18 -6.14
C LEU A 384 3.06 13.54 -5.90
N TYR A 385 1.86 13.56 -5.32
CA TYR A 385 1.15 14.80 -5.02
C TYR A 385 1.96 15.65 -4.03
N MET A 386 2.40 15.04 -2.91
CA MET A 386 3.24 15.72 -1.93
C MET A 386 4.54 16.26 -2.53
N ALA A 387 5.24 15.44 -3.32
CA ALA A 387 6.47 15.87 -3.99
C ALA A 387 6.20 17.08 -4.91
N CYS A 388 5.13 17.03 -5.71
CA CYS A 388 4.75 18.13 -6.59
C CYS A 388 4.38 19.40 -5.82
N CYS A 389 3.65 19.31 -4.71
CA CYS A 389 3.34 20.45 -3.85
C CYS A 389 4.61 21.13 -3.33
N VAL A 390 5.59 20.36 -2.87
CA VAL A 390 6.89 20.90 -2.39
C VAL A 390 7.61 21.65 -3.52
N LEU A 391 7.64 21.07 -4.72
CA LEU A 391 8.26 21.71 -5.89
C LEU A 391 7.54 23.00 -6.28
N ILE A 392 6.20 23.03 -6.27
CA ILE A 392 5.41 24.25 -6.52
C ILE A 392 5.72 25.33 -5.49
N ILE A 393 5.75 24.99 -4.20
CA ILE A 393 6.08 25.93 -3.12
C ILE A 393 7.48 26.52 -3.35
N HIS A 394 8.49 25.69 -3.66
CA HIS A 394 9.85 26.17 -3.89
C HIS A 394 9.95 27.04 -5.15
N HIS A 395 9.42 26.57 -6.27
CA HIS A 395 9.42 27.30 -7.55
C HIS A 395 8.80 28.69 -7.38
N ARG A 396 7.67 28.80 -6.68
CA ARG A 396 6.94 30.05 -6.53
C ARG A 396 7.55 31.00 -5.50
N LEU A 397 8.19 30.51 -4.44
CA LEU A 397 8.79 31.37 -3.42
C LEU A 397 10.19 31.86 -3.81
N GLU A 398 10.96 31.04 -4.54
CA GLU A 398 12.36 31.34 -4.89
C GLU A 398 12.54 31.70 -6.37
N ASP A 399 11.47 31.69 -7.17
CA ASP A 399 11.48 31.95 -8.62
C ASP A 399 12.41 30.98 -9.40
N ASP A 400 12.51 29.73 -8.94
CA ASP A 400 13.35 28.70 -9.54
C ASP A 400 12.67 28.06 -10.76
N ASP A 401 12.81 28.68 -11.92
CA ASP A 401 12.28 28.20 -13.20
C ASP A 401 12.80 26.81 -13.62
N SER A 402 13.91 26.32 -13.04
CA SER A 402 14.43 24.98 -13.35
C SER A 402 13.46 23.87 -12.97
N LEU A 403 12.58 24.13 -11.99
CA LEU A 403 11.59 23.17 -11.49
C LEU A 403 10.34 23.05 -12.36
N LYS A 404 10.09 23.98 -13.27
CA LYS A 404 8.85 24.01 -14.06
C LYS A 404 8.62 22.70 -14.83
N ASN A 405 9.69 22.18 -15.44
CA ASN A 405 9.65 20.92 -16.17
C ASN A 405 9.40 19.70 -15.27
N ASP A 406 9.84 19.72 -14.01
CA ASP A 406 9.53 18.66 -13.05
C ASP A 406 8.06 18.69 -12.63
N ILE A 407 7.52 19.89 -12.38
CA ILE A 407 6.12 20.09 -11.96
C ILE A 407 5.18 19.69 -13.11
N ASP A 408 5.38 20.21 -14.31
CA ASP A 408 4.55 19.90 -15.49
C ASP A 408 4.58 18.39 -15.80
N PHE A 409 5.73 17.74 -15.59
CA PHE A 409 5.86 16.30 -15.80
C PHE A 409 5.10 15.47 -14.76
N LEU A 410 5.17 15.82 -13.47
CA LEU A 410 4.40 15.14 -12.42
C LEU A 410 2.89 15.32 -12.60
N GLU A 411 2.44 16.48 -13.07
CA GLU A 411 1.02 16.72 -13.40
C GLU A 411 0.54 15.83 -14.55
N LEU A 412 1.35 15.67 -15.59
CA LEU A 412 1.05 14.76 -16.70
C LEU A 412 0.87 13.31 -16.22
N VAL A 413 1.59 12.89 -15.17
CA VAL A 413 1.39 11.55 -14.59
C VAL A 413 -0.01 11.41 -13.98
N PHE A 414 -0.56 12.46 -13.36
CA PHE A 414 -1.94 12.41 -12.84
C PHE A 414 -3.00 12.37 -13.94
N GLU A 415 -2.74 13.02 -15.09
CA GLU A 415 -3.58 12.87 -16.28
C GLU A 415 -3.59 11.41 -16.78
N ARG A 416 -2.43 10.73 -16.75
CA ARG A 416 -2.34 9.30 -17.06
C ARG A 416 -3.01 8.41 -16.02
N MET A 417 -2.84 8.73 -14.73
CA MET A 417 -3.55 8.01 -13.67
C MET A 417 -5.06 8.16 -13.81
N ASN A 418 -5.57 9.29 -14.32
CA ASN A 418 -7.01 9.49 -14.53
C ASN A 418 -7.60 8.51 -15.56
N ASP A 419 -6.82 8.01 -16.52
CA ASP A 419 -7.27 7.03 -17.50
C ASP A 419 -7.62 5.67 -16.86
N VAL A 420 -7.01 5.34 -15.70
CA VAL A 420 -7.18 4.06 -15.01
C VAL A 420 -7.89 4.22 -13.65
N PHE A 421 -7.48 5.22 -12.88
CA PHE A 421 -7.94 5.58 -11.55
C PHE A 421 -8.62 6.96 -11.60
N SER A 422 -9.74 7.05 -12.34
CA SER A 422 -10.42 8.31 -12.68
C SER A 422 -10.59 9.27 -11.50
N VAL A 423 -10.98 8.77 -10.33
CA VAL A 423 -11.19 9.64 -9.17
C VAL A 423 -9.86 10.16 -8.60
N ILE A 424 -8.86 9.30 -8.43
CA ILE A 424 -7.56 9.68 -7.86
C ILE A 424 -6.78 10.62 -8.77
N GLY A 425 -6.71 10.31 -10.08
CA GLY A 425 -6.03 11.17 -11.06
C GLY A 425 -6.65 12.56 -11.08
N LEU A 426 -7.98 12.63 -11.25
CA LEU A 426 -8.71 13.91 -11.26
C LEU A 426 -8.56 14.68 -9.95
N LYS A 427 -8.69 14.00 -8.81
CA LYS A 427 -8.56 14.59 -7.48
C LYS A 427 -7.23 15.32 -7.31
N PHE A 428 -6.12 14.67 -7.66
CA PHE A 428 -4.79 15.29 -7.53
C PHE A 428 -4.53 16.35 -8.60
N SER A 429 -5.00 16.17 -9.84
CA SER A 429 -4.92 17.23 -10.87
C SER A 429 -5.63 18.52 -10.43
N ILE A 430 -6.84 18.42 -9.88
CA ILE A 430 -7.59 19.58 -9.36
C ILE A 430 -6.86 20.22 -8.17
N ALA A 431 -6.36 19.40 -7.25
CA ALA A 431 -5.63 19.89 -6.07
C ALA A 431 -4.37 20.67 -6.47
N LEU A 432 -3.57 20.14 -7.40
CA LEU A 432 -2.36 20.80 -7.89
C LEU A 432 -2.66 22.12 -8.63
N LYS A 433 -3.72 22.16 -9.44
CA LYS A 433 -4.16 23.40 -10.09
C LYS A 433 -4.45 24.49 -9.06
N ARG A 434 -5.14 24.15 -7.96
CA ARG A 434 -5.40 25.09 -6.88
C ARG A 434 -4.10 25.51 -6.17
N ASP A 435 -3.18 24.58 -5.93
CA ASP A 435 -1.91 24.88 -5.28
C ASP A 435 -1.04 25.84 -6.12
N ARG A 436 -1.13 25.80 -7.46
CA ARG A 436 -0.53 26.81 -8.36
C ARG A 436 -1.15 28.19 -8.22
N GLU A 437 -2.43 28.28 -7.91
CA GLU A 437 -3.17 29.55 -7.83
C GLU A 437 -3.01 30.25 -6.46
N ARG A 438 -2.39 29.59 -5.47
CA ARG A 438 -2.16 30.16 -4.14
C ARG A 438 -1.32 31.45 -4.17
N SER A 439 -1.62 32.34 -3.24
CA SER A 439 -0.85 33.56 -3.01
C SER A 439 0.53 33.26 -2.39
N GLN A 440 1.46 34.19 -2.55
CA GLN A 440 2.79 34.12 -1.91
C GLN A 440 2.69 33.91 -0.38
N GLU A 441 1.76 34.60 0.28
CA GLU A 441 1.54 34.51 1.73
C GLU A 441 1.06 33.11 2.16
N GLU A 442 0.12 32.51 1.43
CA GLU A 442 -0.35 31.15 1.69
C GLU A 442 0.76 30.11 1.49
N LEU A 443 1.60 30.29 0.47
CA LEU A 443 2.73 29.39 0.20
C LEU A 443 3.82 29.50 1.27
N LEU A 444 4.13 30.71 1.74
CA LEU A 444 5.03 30.93 2.88
C LEU A 444 4.48 30.24 4.14
N SER A 445 3.19 30.41 4.42
CA SER A 445 2.53 29.74 5.54
C SER A 445 2.60 28.21 5.43
N LEU A 446 2.36 27.65 4.25
CA LEU A 446 2.46 26.21 4.03
C LEU A 446 3.88 25.69 4.28
N ARG A 447 4.90 26.38 3.75
CA ARG A 447 6.31 26.03 3.98
C ARG A 447 6.63 25.95 5.48
N GLU A 448 6.17 26.92 6.26
CA GLU A 448 6.48 27.03 7.70
C GLU A 448 5.68 26.06 8.57
N ARG A 449 4.41 25.80 8.23
CA ARG A 449 3.57 24.82 8.93
C ARG A 449 3.96 23.37 8.62
N GLY A 450 4.78 23.16 7.59
CA GLY A 450 5.21 21.83 7.13
C GLY A 450 4.04 20.94 6.74
N TYR A 451 4.24 19.64 6.85
CA TYR A 451 3.27 18.63 6.40
C TYR A 451 1.94 18.68 7.15
N ARG A 452 1.95 18.89 8.48
CA ARG A 452 0.70 19.06 9.26
C ARG A 452 -0.12 20.25 8.73
N GLY A 453 0.55 21.31 8.29
CA GLY A 453 -0.09 22.45 7.64
C GLY A 453 -0.75 22.12 6.31
N LEU A 454 -0.05 21.34 5.47
CA LEU A 454 -0.57 20.83 4.20
C LEU A 454 -1.83 19.98 4.41
N LEU A 455 -1.79 19.04 5.36
CA LEU A 455 -2.93 18.18 5.71
C LEU A 455 -4.15 18.94 6.20
N ALA A 456 -3.93 19.96 7.04
CA ALA A 456 -5.01 20.81 7.53
C ALA A 456 -5.75 21.52 6.38
N ASP A 457 -5.08 21.79 5.26
CA ASP A 457 -5.72 22.34 4.06
C ASP A 457 -6.33 21.26 3.16
N CYS A 458 -5.80 20.03 3.16
CA CYS A 458 -6.41 18.88 2.48
C CYS A 458 -7.81 18.55 3.02
N SER A 459 -8.05 18.76 4.32
CA SER A 459 -9.38 18.58 4.92
C SER A 459 -10.45 19.55 4.38
N LYS A 460 -10.04 20.59 3.63
CA LYS A 460 -10.93 21.61 3.02
C LYS A 460 -11.24 21.33 1.55
N TRP A 461 -10.97 20.12 1.04
CA TRP A 461 -11.18 19.72 -0.36
C TRP A 461 -12.64 19.55 -0.79
N GLY A 462 -13.60 20.24 -0.14
CA GLY A 462 -15.01 20.24 -0.56
C GLY A 462 -15.19 20.61 -2.03
N PHE A 463 -14.36 21.54 -2.54
CA PHE A 463 -14.33 21.94 -3.95
C PHE A 463 -13.98 20.80 -4.92
N VAL A 464 -13.16 19.82 -4.50
CA VAL A 464 -12.84 18.67 -5.34
C VAL A 464 -14.06 17.76 -5.44
N LYS A 465 -14.79 17.58 -4.34
CA LYS A 465 -16.05 16.81 -4.34
C LYS A 465 -17.08 17.45 -5.28
N ASP A 466 -17.21 18.77 -5.27
CA ASP A 466 -18.12 19.50 -6.15
C ASP A 466 -17.75 19.31 -7.64
N GLU A 467 -16.47 19.36 -7.99
CA GLU A 467 -16.01 19.24 -9.38
C GLU A 467 -16.08 17.81 -9.91
N VAL A 468 -15.82 16.83 -9.05
CA VAL A 468 -15.99 15.41 -9.38
C VAL A 468 -17.49 15.08 -9.53
N ALA A 469 -18.35 15.65 -8.67
CA ALA A 469 -19.81 15.51 -8.77
C ALA A 469 -20.38 16.11 -10.06
N LYS A 470 -19.85 17.24 -10.54
CA LYS A 470 -20.21 17.82 -11.84
C LYS A 470 -19.94 16.89 -13.02
N LEU A 471 -18.99 15.97 -12.88
CA LEU A 471 -18.65 14.96 -13.88
C LEU A 471 -19.42 13.64 -13.69
N GLY A 472 -20.43 13.62 -12.81
CA GLY A 472 -21.26 12.44 -12.55
C GLY A 472 -20.56 11.36 -11.71
N MET A 473 -19.41 11.68 -11.10
CA MET A 473 -18.66 10.78 -10.25
C MET A 473 -18.90 11.10 -8.77
N THR A 474 -18.89 10.10 -7.91
CA THR A 474 -19.04 10.27 -6.45
C THR A 474 -17.71 10.10 -5.75
N MET A 475 -17.34 11.06 -4.91
CA MET A 475 -16.22 10.98 -3.97
C MET A 475 -16.75 10.94 -2.53
N SER A 476 -16.36 9.93 -1.74
CA SER A 476 -16.79 9.79 -0.34
C SER A 476 -16.13 10.81 0.60
#